data_AF-A0A3D4FZ32-F1
#
_entry.id   AF-A0A3D4FZ32-F1
#
_cell.length_a   1.000
_cell.length_b   1.000
_cell.length_c   1.000
_cell.angle_alpha   90.00
_cell.angle_beta   90.00
_cell.angle_gamma   90.00
#
_symmetry.space_group_name_H-M   'P 1'
#
loop_
_entity.id
_entity.type
_entity.pdbx_description
1 polymer ?
#
loop_
_entity_poly.entity_id
_entity_poly.type
_entity_poly.pdbx_seq_one_letter_code
_entity_poly.pdbx_strand_id
1 'polypeptide(L)'
;MSALRDWLTSRTPAPPDALILPVEDASGDLTATLADAGALVLTQALTGEGERSGAYDLLAADGLLTYACESAAGAVDPEVDLLQILERVGRRSG
;
A
#
# COMPACT_ATOMS: atom_id res chain seq x y z
N MET A 1 6.48 14.93 -11.83
CA MET A 1 5.88 14.54 -10.53
C MET A 1 5.76 13.02 -10.56
N SER A 2 5.82 12.34 -9.43
CA SER A 2 5.89 10.86 -9.42
C SER A 2 4.49 10.27 -9.67
N ALA A 3 4.37 9.11 -10.32
CA ALA A 3 3.08 8.48 -10.66
C ALA A 3 2.22 8.23 -9.41
N LEU A 4 2.87 7.84 -8.31
CA LEU A 4 2.26 7.70 -7.00
C LEU A 4 1.67 9.02 -6.49
N ARG A 5 2.44 10.11 -6.56
CA ARG A 5 1.96 11.42 -6.10
C ARG A 5 0.80 11.93 -6.96
N ASP A 6 0.89 11.80 -8.27
CA ASP A 6 -0.16 12.24 -9.19
C ASP A 6 -1.48 11.48 -8.92
N TRP A 7 -1.39 10.17 -8.74
CA TRP A 7 -2.55 9.34 -8.42
C TRP A 7 -3.17 9.70 -7.07
N LEU A 8 -2.37 9.81 -6.01
CA LEU A 8 -2.86 10.20 -4.68
C LEU A 8 -3.54 11.57 -4.67
N THR A 9 -2.99 12.53 -5.43
CA THR A 9 -3.56 13.88 -5.53
C THR A 9 -4.90 13.89 -6.28
N SER A 10 -5.17 12.87 -7.11
CA SER A 10 -6.43 12.73 -7.85
C SER A 10 -7.57 12.09 -7.03
N ARG A 11 -7.28 11.51 -5.87
CA ARG A 11 -8.26 10.76 -5.08
C ARG A 11 -9.30 11.69 -4.45
N THR A 12 -10.53 11.20 -4.37
CA THR A 12 -11.62 11.82 -3.59
C THR A 12 -12.33 10.74 -2.79
N PRO A 13 -12.31 10.78 -1.44
CA PRO A 13 -11.63 11.79 -0.61
C PRO A 13 -10.11 11.74 -0.79
N ALA A 14 -9.45 12.87 -0.52
CA ALA A 14 -8.00 12.92 -0.51
C ALA A 14 -7.44 11.98 0.56
N PRO A 15 -6.26 11.36 0.33
CA PRO A 15 -5.60 10.56 1.34
C PRO A 15 -5.29 11.42 2.58
N PRO A 16 -5.24 10.82 3.79
CA PRO A 16 -4.86 11.56 4.99
C PRO A 16 -3.45 12.15 4.88
N ASP A 17 -3.25 13.39 5.35
CA ASP A 17 -1.93 14.04 5.35
C ASP A 17 -0.88 13.25 6.17
N ALA A 18 -1.32 12.45 7.13
CA ALA A 18 -0.49 11.59 7.96
C ALA A 18 -0.07 10.28 7.28
N LEU A 19 -0.52 10.00 6.05
CA LEU A 19 -0.15 8.80 5.31
C LEU A 19 1.32 8.91 4.86
N ILE A 20 2.22 8.32 5.64
CA ILE A 20 3.63 8.24 5.30
C ILE A 20 3.81 7.10 4.29
N LEU A 21 4.41 7.41 3.14
CA LEU A 21 4.76 6.44 2.11
C LEU A 21 6.23 6.04 2.32
N PRO A 22 6.53 4.85 2.87
CA PRO A 22 7.90 4.46 3.20
C PRO A 22 8.72 4.04 1.97
N VAL A 23 8.16 4.16 0.77
CA VAL A 23 8.80 3.75 -0.50
C VAL A 23 8.98 4.95 -1.41
N GLU A 24 10.16 5.04 -2.01
CA GLU A 24 10.39 5.90 -3.16
C GLU A 24 9.67 5.31 -4.38
N ASP A 25 9.14 6.16 -5.25
CA ASP A 25 8.44 5.79 -6.49
C ASP A 25 9.46 5.17 -7.48
N ALA A 26 9.77 3.90 -7.27
CA ALA A 26 10.95 3.25 -7.82
C ALA A 26 10.72 2.51 -9.14
N SER A 27 9.47 2.22 -9.54
CA SER A 27 9.21 1.29 -10.64
C SER A 27 8.24 1.78 -11.72
N GLY A 28 7.56 2.92 -11.55
CA GLY A 28 6.50 3.35 -12.48
C GLY A 28 5.25 2.46 -12.47
N ASP A 29 5.27 1.36 -11.70
CA ASP A 29 4.12 0.52 -11.39
C ASP A 29 3.54 0.96 -10.04
N LEU A 30 2.47 1.74 -10.13
CA LEU A 30 1.74 2.29 -8.99
C LEU A 30 1.21 1.19 -8.07
N THR A 31 0.59 0.15 -8.65
CA THR A 31 -0.02 -0.96 -7.91
C THR A 31 1.04 -1.69 -7.10
N ALA A 32 2.17 -2.02 -7.73
CA ALA A 32 3.32 -2.63 -7.07
C ALA A 32 3.86 -1.77 -5.93
N THR A 33 4.02 -0.47 -6.18
CA THR A 33 4.59 0.46 -5.19
C THR A 33 3.70 0.56 -3.95
N LEU A 34 2.39 0.66 -4.13
CA LEU A 34 1.41 0.70 -3.02
C LEU A 34 1.37 -0.63 -2.25
N ALA A 35 1.41 -1.76 -2.95
CA ALA A 35 1.43 -3.08 -2.32
C ALA A 35 2.68 -3.31 -1.48
N ASP A 36 3.86 -2.93 -2.01
CA ASP A 36 5.13 -3.07 -1.30
C ASP A 36 5.21 -2.14 -0.09
N ALA A 37 4.67 -0.92 -0.20
CA ALA A 37 4.52 0.01 0.91
C ALA A 37 3.65 -0.58 2.02
N GLY A 38 2.45 -1.05 1.65
CA GLY A 38 1.49 -1.62 2.60
C GLY A 38 2.05 -2.85 3.30
N ALA A 39 2.71 -3.75 2.55
CA ALA A 39 3.33 -4.93 3.12
C ALA A 39 4.47 -4.60 4.09
N LEU A 40 5.30 -3.59 3.78
CA LEU A 40 6.37 -3.14 4.69
C LEU A 40 5.83 -2.61 6.01
N VAL A 41 4.82 -1.73 5.96
CA VAL A 41 4.19 -1.17 7.17
C VAL A 41 3.45 -2.25 7.95
N LEU A 42 2.80 -3.20 7.26
CA LEU A 42 2.16 -4.34 7.93
C LEU A 42 3.18 -5.17 8.72
N THR A 43 4.34 -5.47 8.14
CA THR A 43 5.41 -6.17 8.86
C THR A 43 5.84 -5.38 10.11
N GLN A 44 6.00 -4.06 10.01
CA GLN A 44 6.36 -3.21 11.15
C GLN A 44 5.27 -3.27 12.24
N ALA A 45 4.00 -3.14 11.86
CA ALA A 45 2.85 -3.24 12.75
C ALA A 45 2.81 -4.58 13.50
N LEU A 46 3.11 -5.69 12.81
CA LEU A 46 3.14 -7.03 13.38
C LEU A 46 4.33 -7.25 14.34
N THR A 47 5.44 -6.52 14.15
CA THR A 47 6.60 -6.57 15.06
C THR A 47 6.47 -5.68 16.29
N GLY A 48 5.61 -4.65 16.26
CA GLY A 48 5.33 -3.80 17.41
C GLY A 48 4.43 -4.52 18.40
N GLU A 49 4.97 -4.96 19.54
CA GLU A 49 4.35 -5.82 20.56
C GLU A 49 3.10 -5.23 21.27
N GLY A 50 2.05 -4.88 20.53
CA GLY A 50 0.77 -4.39 21.07
C GLY A 50 0.79 -2.93 21.52
N GLU A 51 1.80 -2.14 21.13
CA GLU A 51 1.84 -0.71 21.36
C GLU A 51 0.84 0.03 20.45
N ARG A 52 0.35 1.20 20.89
CA ARG A 52 -0.56 2.04 20.08
C ARG A 52 0.07 2.47 18.75
N SER A 53 1.38 2.57 18.67
CA SER A 53 2.16 2.81 17.44
C SER A 53 1.84 1.74 16.39
N GLY A 54 1.88 0.46 16.75
CA GLY A 54 1.55 -0.64 15.84
C GLY A 54 0.10 -0.61 15.33
N ALA A 55 -0.84 -0.06 16.10
CA ALA A 55 -2.20 0.15 15.64
C ALA A 55 -2.31 1.23 14.54
N TYR A 56 -1.51 2.29 14.64
CA TYR A 56 -1.43 3.30 13.57
C TYR A 56 -0.76 2.76 12.32
N ASP A 57 0.29 1.95 12.48
CA ASP A 57 0.95 1.28 11.38
C ASP A 57 0.00 0.31 10.68
N LEU A 58 -0.83 -0.44 11.42
CA LEU A 58 -1.84 -1.32 10.84
C LEU A 58 -2.87 -0.55 10.00
N LEU A 59 -3.33 0.62 10.47
CA LEU A 59 -4.25 1.48 9.70
C LEU A 59 -3.57 2.06 8.45
N ALA A 60 -2.29 2.43 8.54
CA ALA A 60 -1.53 2.89 7.38
C ALA A 60 -1.35 1.76 6.36
N ALA A 61 -1.03 0.54 6.80
CA ALA A 61 -0.93 -0.63 5.94
C ALA A 61 -2.27 -0.93 5.24
N ASP A 62 -3.38 -0.91 5.96
CA ASP A 62 -4.73 -1.10 5.42
C ASP A 62 -5.07 -0.08 4.31
N GLY A 63 -4.78 1.21 4.56
CA GLY A 63 -4.99 2.26 3.55
C GLY A 63 -4.14 2.05 2.30
N LEU A 64 -2.87 1.66 2.44
CA LEU A 64 -1.97 1.41 1.32
C LEU A 64 -2.39 0.21 0.49
N LEU A 65 -2.79 -0.89 1.14
CA LEU A 65 -3.28 -2.09 0.45
C LEU A 65 -4.62 -1.83 -0.22
N THR A 66 -5.49 -1.02 0.38
CA THR A 66 -6.74 -0.57 -0.25
C THR A 66 -6.43 0.18 -1.54
N TYR A 67 -5.48 1.12 -1.52
CA TYR A 67 -5.07 1.86 -2.71
C TYR A 67 -4.40 0.97 -3.77
N ALA A 68 -3.63 -0.04 -3.38
CA ALA A 68 -3.11 -1.03 -4.31
C ALA A 68 -4.25 -1.77 -5.04
N CYS A 69 -5.26 -2.22 -4.28
CA CYS A 69 -6.44 -2.89 -4.85
C CYS A 69 -7.25 -1.97 -5.77
N GLU A 70 -7.43 -0.70 -5.39
CA GLU A 70 -8.12 0.29 -6.24
C GLU A 70 -7.35 0.57 -7.54
N SER A 71 -6.02 0.63 -7.48
CA SER A 71 -5.17 0.75 -8.66
C SER A 71 -5.30 -0.48 -9.57
N ALA A 72 -5.24 -1.68 -8.99
CA ALA A 72 -5.44 -2.95 -9.72
C ALA A 72 -6.83 -3.07 -10.35
N ALA A 73 -7.87 -2.59 -9.68
CA ALA A 73 -9.24 -2.62 -10.21
C ALA A 73 -9.40 -1.83 -11.52
N GLY A 74 -8.51 -0.87 -11.80
CA GLY A 74 -8.46 -0.12 -13.05
C GLY A 74 -7.59 -0.74 -14.16
N ALA A 75 -6.95 -1.88 -13.89
CA ALA A 75 -6.03 -2.53 -14.82
C ALA A 75 -6.74 -3.35 -15.91
N VAL A 76 -5.96 -3.84 -16.89
CA VAL A 76 -6.47 -4.69 -17.98
C VAL A 76 -6.96 -6.04 -17.46
N ASP A 77 -6.28 -6.60 -16.46
CA ASP A 77 -6.64 -7.87 -15.81
C ASP A 77 -6.60 -7.72 -14.28
N PRO A 78 -7.69 -7.20 -13.68
CA PRO A 78 -7.74 -6.94 -12.24
C PRO A 78 -7.54 -8.17 -11.37
N GLU A 79 -7.95 -9.37 -11.83
CA GLU A 79 -7.85 -10.59 -11.05
C GLU A 79 -6.38 -11.00 -10.87
N VAL A 80 -5.59 -10.92 -11.94
CA VAL A 80 -4.15 -11.18 -11.90
C VAL A 80 -3.44 -10.20 -10.97
N ASP A 81 -3.74 -8.91 -11.08
CA ASP A 81 -3.08 -7.88 -10.26
C ASP A 81 -3.44 -8.01 -8.77
N LEU A 82 -4.72 -8.33 -8.46
CA LEU A 82 -5.14 -8.60 -7.09
C LEU A 82 -4.43 -9.83 -6.49
N LEU A 83 -4.26 -10.91 -7.27
CA LEU A 83 -3.50 -12.08 -6.83
C LEU A 83 -2.04 -11.73 -6.54
N GLN A 84 -1.42 -10.88 -7.37
CA GLN A 84 -0.04 -10.43 -7.13
C GLN A 84 0.08 -9.60 -5.84
N ILE A 85 -0.91 -8.77 -5.51
CA ILE A 85 -0.94 -8.04 -4.24
C ILE A 85 -0.95 -9.04 -3.07
N LEU A 86 -1.84 -10.04 -3.11
CA LEU A 86 -1.93 -11.06 -2.07
C LEU A 86 -0.61 -11.84 -1.91
N GLU A 87 0.03 -12.21 -3.01
CA GLU A 87 1.33 -12.87 -2.97
C GLU A 87 2.42 -12.01 -2.31
N ARG A 88 2.48 -10.70 -2.63
CA ARG A 88 3.47 -9.78 -2.04
C ARG A 88 3.30 -9.65 -0.53
N VAL A 89 2.05 -9.55 -0.07
CA VAL A 89 1.71 -9.47 1.36
C VAL A 89 2.04 -10.80 2.07
N GLY A 90 1.67 -11.93 1.45
CA GLY A 90 1.91 -13.26 1.99
C GLY A 90 3.39 -13.62 2.12
N ARG A 91 4.23 -13.28 1.13
CA ARG A 91 5.67 -13.61 1.13
C ARG A 91 6.49 -12.89 2.21
N ARG A 92 6.01 -11.77 2.76
CA ARG A 92 6.72 -11.00 3.81
C ARG A 92 6.30 -11.37 5.23
N SER A 93 5.29 -12.23 5.36
CA SER A 93 4.70 -12.62 6.65
C SER A 93 5.21 -13.98 7.17
N GLY A 94 6.14 -14.63 6.45
CA GLY A 94 6.80 -15.89 6.84
C GLY A 94 8.31 -15.75 6.84
#